data_AF-H0SK64-F1
#
_entry.id   AF-H0SK64-F1
#
_cell.length_a   1.000
_cell.length_b   1.000
_cell.length_c   1.000
_cell.angle_alpha   90.00
_cell.angle_beta   90.00
_cell.angle_gamma   90.00
#
_symmetry.space_group_name_H-M   'P 1'
#
loop_
_entity.id
_entity.type
_entity.pdbx_description
1 polymer ?
#
loop_
_entity_poly.entity_id
_entity_poly.type
_entity_poly.pdbx_seq_one_letter_code
_entity_poly.pdbx_strand_id
1 'polypeptide(L)'
;MTVQTAGEMASNGFLRKFISPDGAATIMVEDDGRVAYAYWLDAAGTIRGDVWLYNRCPAPLQPEWTDRDAAPYANPAAFVDEAVAFSPPASAACITVEWRRSEAGQIGDILVWGWVLARLMDGQKPGSSRLAAKDGPLALRLSD
;
A
#
# COMPACT_ATOMS: atom_id res chain seq x y z
N MET A 1 0.41 -45.96 -3.78
CA MET A 1 0.71 -45.14 -2.60
C MET A 1 1.56 -43.98 -3.10
N THR A 2 0.91 -42.91 -3.53
CA THR A 2 1.60 -41.77 -4.16
C THR A 2 1.78 -40.73 -3.07
N VAL A 3 3.03 -40.50 -2.67
CA VAL A 3 3.38 -39.44 -1.73
C VAL A 3 3.14 -38.11 -2.45
N GLN A 4 2.15 -37.36 -1.98
CA GLN A 4 1.87 -36.02 -2.44
C GLN A 4 2.97 -35.12 -1.86
N THR A 5 3.83 -34.61 -2.72
CA THR A 5 4.87 -33.64 -2.39
C THR A 5 4.23 -32.45 -1.68
N ALA A 6 4.80 -32.06 -0.54
CA ALA A 6 4.40 -30.85 0.17
C ALA A 6 4.44 -29.67 -0.81
N GLY A 7 3.27 -29.14 -1.12
CA GLY A 7 3.14 -27.94 -1.93
C GLY A 7 3.90 -26.82 -1.23
N GLU A 8 4.87 -26.26 -1.94
CA GLU A 8 5.40 -24.94 -1.67
C GLU A 8 4.19 -23.99 -1.54
N MET A 9 3.86 -23.58 -0.32
CA MET A 9 2.76 -22.64 -0.08
C MET A 9 3.17 -21.34 -0.76
N ALA A 10 2.61 -21.08 -1.95
CA ALA A 10 2.80 -19.82 -2.65
C ALA A 10 2.52 -18.68 -1.67
N SER A 11 3.49 -17.79 -1.49
CA SER A 11 3.27 -16.54 -0.78
C SER A 11 2.09 -15.83 -1.46
N ASN A 12 0.98 -15.63 -0.75
CA ASN A 12 -0.24 -15.00 -1.28
C ASN A 12 -0.07 -13.48 -1.54
N GLY A 13 1.15 -12.97 -1.37
CA GLY A 13 1.53 -11.58 -1.55
C GLY A 13 2.30 -11.33 -2.85
N PHE A 14 2.71 -10.08 -3.07
CA PHE A 14 3.52 -9.68 -4.21
C PHE A 14 4.30 -8.39 -3.92
N LEU A 15 5.32 -8.14 -4.75
CA LEU A 15 6.13 -6.92 -4.72
C LEU A 15 6.22 -6.33 -6.13
N ARG A 16 6.00 -5.02 -6.27
CA ARG A 16 6.17 -4.33 -7.56
C ARG A 16 6.75 -2.93 -7.38
N LYS A 17 7.71 -2.59 -8.24
CA LYS A 17 8.36 -1.29 -8.28
C LYS A 17 7.92 -0.49 -9.51
N PHE A 18 7.71 0.80 -9.30
CA PHE A 18 7.41 1.78 -10.34
C PHE A 18 8.42 2.92 -10.21
N ILE A 19 9.15 3.20 -11.28
CA ILE A 19 10.16 4.25 -11.29
C ILE A 19 9.52 5.51 -11.90
N SER A 20 9.79 6.68 -11.33
CA SER A 20 9.33 7.97 -11.88
C SER A 20 9.94 8.21 -13.26
N PRO A 21 9.30 9.00 -14.15
CA PRO A 21 9.82 9.24 -15.49
C PRO A 21 11.23 9.85 -15.54
N ASP A 22 11.61 10.61 -14.51
CA ASP A 22 12.94 11.22 -14.36
C ASP A 22 13.94 10.34 -13.59
N GLY A 23 13.52 9.17 -13.10
CA GLY A 23 14.34 8.25 -12.31
C GLY A 23 14.66 8.73 -10.89
N ALA A 24 14.13 9.87 -10.45
CA ALA A 24 14.45 10.45 -9.14
C ALA A 24 13.77 9.75 -7.96
N ALA A 25 12.66 9.03 -8.22
CA ALA A 25 11.88 8.35 -7.20
C ALA A 25 11.42 6.96 -7.66
N THR A 26 11.17 6.10 -6.69
CA THR A 26 10.49 4.81 -6.90
C THR A 26 9.32 4.70 -5.95
N ILE A 27 8.17 4.23 -6.42
CA ILE A 27 7.13 3.69 -5.55
C ILE A 27 7.23 2.17 -5.57
N MET A 28 7.42 1.58 -4.39
CA MET A 28 7.39 0.14 -4.18
C MET A 28 6.08 -0.22 -3.50
N VAL A 29 5.28 -1.06 -4.15
CA VAL A 29 4.07 -1.64 -3.58
C VAL A 29 4.39 -3.04 -3.12
N GLU A 30 4.14 -3.30 -1.84
CA GLU A 30 4.33 -4.57 -1.18
C GLU A 30 3.02 -5.04 -0.59
N ASP A 31 2.68 -6.28 -0.89
CA ASP A 31 1.59 -7.02 -0.29
C ASP A 31 2.20 -8.27 0.32
N ASP A 32 2.11 -8.42 1.64
CA ASP A 32 2.73 -9.54 2.37
C ASP A 32 1.77 -10.75 2.52
N GLY A 33 0.60 -10.71 1.88
CA GLY A 33 -0.47 -11.68 2.05
C GLY A 33 -1.42 -11.40 3.22
N ARG A 34 -1.09 -10.40 4.07
CA ARG A 34 -1.88 -9.94 5.22
C ARG A 34 -2.34 -8.50 5.06
N VAL A 35 -1.46 -7.61 4.63
CA VAL A 35 -1.67 -6.17 4.42
C VAL A 35 -0.87 -5.70 3.21
N ALA A 36 -1.30 -4.61 2.60
CA ALA A 36 -0.58 -3.98 1.49
C ALA A 36 -0.22 -2.54 1.81
N TYR A 37 1.02 -2.18 1.48
CA TYR A 37 1.59 -0.84 1.63
C TYR A 37 2.24 -0.39 0.33
N ALA A 38 2.34 0.93 0.18
CA ALA A 38 3.25 1.53 -0.76
C ALA A 38 4.31 2.36 -0.03
N TYR A 39 5.52 2.36 -0.57
CA TYR A 39 6.66 3.10 -0.05
C TYR A 39 7.25 3.99 -1.12
N TRP A 40 7.48 5.25 -0.79
CA TRP A 40 8.26 6.16 -1.61
C TRP A 40 9.74 5.98 -1.29
N LEU A 41 10.54 5.62 -2.28
CA LEU A 41 12.00 5.51 -2.17
C LEU A 41 12.67 6.62 -2.97
N ASP A 42 13.70 7.23 -2.38
CA ASP A 42 14.61 8.12 -3.11
C ASP A 42 15.55 7.34 -4.03
N ALA A 43 16.38 8.05 -4.80
CA ALA A 43 17.36 7.45 -5.71
C ALA A 43 18.40 6.53 -5.01
N ALA A 44 18.61 6.69 -3.70
CA ALA A 44 19.47 5.81 -2.92
C ALA A 44 18.74 4.55 -2.39
N GLY A 45 17.43 4.44 -2.62
CA GLY A 45 16.60 3.36 -2.11
C GLY A 45 16.16 3.54 -0.66
N THR A 46 16.25 4.74 -0.09
CA THR A 46 15.80 5.01 1.29
C THR A 46 14.30 5.27 1.31
N ILE A 47 13.56 4.67 2.25
CA ILE A 47 12.13 4.92 2.42
C ILE A 47 11.89 6.33 2.98
N ARG A 48 11.33 7.20 2.15
CA ARG A 48 10.97 8.59 2.45
C ARG A 48 9.49 8.79 2.70
N GLY A 49 8.64 7.86 2.31
CA GLY A 49 7.22 7.90 2.55
C GLY A 49 6.58 6.52 2.59
N ASP A 50 5.43 6.42 3.23
CA ASP A 50 4.65 5.19 3.35
C ASP A 50 3.15 5.47 3.34
N VAL A 51 2.34 4.53 2.82
CA VAL A 51 0.89 4.59 2.93
C VAL A 51 0.31 3.19 2.95
N TRP A 52 -0.65 2.96 3.83
CA TRP A 52 -1.47 1.76 3.81
C TRP A 52 -2.43 1.76 2.62
N LEU A 53 -2.48 0.65 1.87
CA LEU A 53 -3.36 0.48 0.71
C LEU A 53 -4.64 -0.26 1.08
N TYR A 54 -4.52 -1.45 1.69
CA TYR A 54 -5.64 -2.30 2.10
C TYR A 54 -5.18 -3.40 3.08
N ASN A 55 -6.13 -3.95 3.83
CA ASN A 55 -5.94 -5.22 4.54
C ASN A 55 -6.38 -6.38 3.65
N ARG A 56 -5.67 -7.51 3.71
CA ARG A 56 -6.18 -8.82 3.30
C ARG A 56 -6.77 -9.61 4.46
N CYS A 57 -6.21 -9.42 5.66
CA CYS A 57 -6.79 -9.96 6.88
C CYS A 57 -8.03 -9.16 7.31
N PRO A 58 -8.87 -9.71 8.20
CA PRO A 58 -9.90 -8.93 8.88
C PRO A 58 -9.29 -7.68 9.53
N ALA A 59 -9.97 -6.54 9.42
CA ALA A 59 -9.52 -5.33 10.07
C ALA A 59 -9.56 -5.50 11.59
N PRO A 60 -8.44 -5.27 12.31
CA PRO A 60 -8.42 -5.45 13.75
C PRO A 60 -9.27 -4.38 14.44
N LEU A 61 -9.85 -4.70 15.59
CA LEU A 61 -10.63 -3.71 16.38
C LEU A 61 -9.73 -2.71 17.12
N GLN A 62 -8.53 -3.16 17.51
CA GLN A 62 -7.55 -2.36 18.22
C GLN A 62 -6.26 -2.28 17.39
N PRO A 63 -5.48 -1.19 17.53
CA PRO A 63 -4.23 -1.06 16.81
C PRO A 63 -3.18 -2.13 17.16
N GLU A 64 -2.48 -2.60 16.13
CA GLU A 64 -1.38 -3.58 16.28
C GLU A 64 -0.05 -2.95 16.70
N TRP A 65 0.13 -1.63 16.50
CA TRP A 65 1.40 -0.91 16.73
C TRP A 65 1.84 -0.77 18.19
N THR A 66 1.25 -1.55 19.09
CA THR A 66 1.79 -1.76 20.45
C THR A 66 3.09 -2.57 20.42
N ASP A 67 3.26 -3.41 19.39
CA ASP A 67 4.52 -4.07 19.07
C ASP A 67 5.16 -3.40 17.84
N ARG A 68 6.21 -2.60 18.05
CA ARG A 68 6.89 -1.83 16.99
C ARG A 68 7.63 -2.70 15.98
N ASP A 69 7.93 -3.95 16.32
CA ASP A 69 8.69 -4.86 15.46
C ASP A 69 7.78 -5.68 14.53
N ALA A 70 6.45 -5.60 14.72
CA ALA A 70 5.46 -6.33 13.94
C ALA A 70 4.97 -5.60 12.67
N ALA A 71 5.61 -4.50 12.26
CA ALA A 71 5.27 -3.81 11.02
C ALA A 71 5.52 -4.70 9.78
N PRO A 72 4.76 -4.55 8.68
CA PRO A 72 3.67 -3.59 8.46
C PRO A 72 2.39 -3.96 9.21
N TYR A 73 1.55 -2.99 9.58
CA TYR A 73 0.32 -3.19 10.38
C TYR A 73 -0.96 -3.19 9.55
N ALA A 74 -1.98 -3.92 10.01
CA ALA A 74 -3.33 -3.79 9.48
C ALA A 74 -3.99 -2.52 9.99
N ASN A 75 -4.73 -1.85 9.10
CA ASN A 75 -5.48 -0.66 9.48
C ASN A 75 -6.73 -1.07 10.29
N PRO A 76 -6.92 -0.57 11.53
CA PRO A 76 -8.04 -0.98 12.35
C PRO A 76 -9.39 -0.61 11.74
N ALA A 77 -10.44 -1.38 12.08
CA ALA A 77 -11.79 -1.20 11.53
C ALA A 77 -12.31 0.25 11.66
N ALA A 78 -11.95 0.95 12.74
CA ALA A 78 -12.33 2.35 12.95
C ALA A 78 -11.74 3.36 11.96
N PHE A 79 -10.79 2.95 11.13
CA PHE A 79 -10.10 3.74 10.11
C PHE A 79 -10.30 3.21 8.68
N VAL A 80 -10.90 2.03 8.50
CA VAL A 80 -11.19 1.45 7.19
C VAL A 80 -12.58 1.90 6.73
N ASP A 81 -12.68 2.39 5.49
CA ASP A 81 -13.96 2.73 4.88
C ASP A 81 -14.60 1.49 4.24
N GLU A 82 -15.43 0.78 5.01
CA GLU A 82 -16.16 -0.40 4.52
C GLU A 82 -17.28 -0.06 3.52
N ALA A 83 -17.66 1.22 3.36
CA ALA A 83 -18.66 1.61 2.36
C ALA A 83 -18.08 1.58 0.94
N VAL A 84 -16.75 1.61 0.81
CA VAL A 84 -16.07 1.49 -0.47
C VAL A 84 -16.02 0.03 -0.89
N ALA A 85 -16.73 -0.31 -1.96
CA ALA A 85 -16.71 -1.65 -2.55
C ALA A 85 -15.32 -1.93 -3.17
N PHE A 86 -14.45 -2.56 -2.39
CA PHE A 86 -13.08 -2.90 -2.79
C PHE A 86 -12.78 -4.38 -2.53
N SER A 87 -11.90 -4.96 -3.34
CA SER A 87 -11.36 -6.31 -3.12
C SER A 87 -9.85 -6.30 -3.30
N PRO A 88 -9.05 -6.98 -2.49
CA PRO A 88 -7.61 -7.04 -2.76
C PRO A 88 -7.31 -7.68 -4.14
N PRO A 89 -6.44 -7.08 -4.98
CA PRO A 89 -6.09 -7.67 -6.28
C PRO A 89 -5.34 -8.99 -6.09
N ALA A 90 -5.58 -9.99 -6.95
CA ALA A 90 -4.87 -11.27 -6.88
C ALA A 90 -3.43 -11.20 -7.42
N SER A 91 -3.04 -10.10 -8.08
CA SER A 91 -1.74 -9.94 -8.71
C SER A 91 -1.32 -8.48 -8.76
N ALA A 92 0.00 -8.25 -8.66
CA ALA A 92 0.61 -6.95 -8.85
C ALA A 92 0.34 -6.35 -10.24
N ALA A 93 -0.05 -7.16 -11.25
CA ALA A 93 -0.38 -6.70 -12.59
C ALA A 93 -1.55 -5.70 -12.61
N CYS A 94 -2.46 -5.80 -11.64
CA CYS A 94 -3.61 -4.89 -11.49
C CYS A 94 -3.23 -3.52 -10.94
N ILE A 95 -1.98 -3.34 -10.49
CA ILE A 95 -1.50 -2.10 -9.89
C ILE A 95 -0.71 -1.32 -10.91
N THR A 96 -1.00 -0.03 -11.02
CA THR A 96 -0.21 0.93 -11.80
C THR A 96 0.08 2.16 -10.96
N VAL A 97 1.07 2.95 -11.38
CA VAL A 97 1.35 4.26 -10.79
C VAL A 97 1.29 5.29 -11.89
N GLU A 98 0.47 6.32 -11.69
CA GLU A 98 0.47 7.52 -12.50
C GLU A 98 1.31 8.60 -11.81
N TRP A 99 2.30 9.07 -12.55
CA TRP A 99 3.24 10.07 -12.07
C TRP A 99 2.80 11.45 -12.54
N ARG A 100 2.65 12.39 -11.60
CA ARG A 100 2.32 13.79 -11.88
C ARG A 100 3.30 14.72 -11.16
N ARG A 101 3.39 15.96 -11.62
CA ARG A 101 4.21 17.00 -11.00
C ARG A 101 3.32 18.11 -10.47
N SER A 102 3.60 18.60 -9.27
CA SER A 102 3.01 19.79 -8.68
C SER A 102 4.11 20.75 -8.23
N GLU A 103 3.72 21.92 -7.72
CA GLU A 103 4.66 22.87 -7.10
C GLU A 103 5.40 22.26 -5.89
N ALA A 104 4.75 21.35 -5.18
CA ALA A 104 5.31 20.64 -4.03
C ALA A 104 6.20 19.43 -4.43
N GLY A 105 6.34 19.14 -5.72
CA GLY A 105 7.22 18.10 -6.24
C GLY A 105 6.50 16.99 -6.99
N GLN A 106 7.14 15.83 -7.04
CA GLN A 106 6.60 14.65 -7.72
C GLN A 106 5.49 14.02 -6.88
N ILE A 107 4.40 13.63 -7.54
CA ILE A 107 3.26 12.91 -6.97
C ILE A 107 3.18 11.56 -7.67
N GLY A 108 2.99 10.49 -6.89
CA GLY A 108 2.62 9.18 -7.41
C GLY A 108 1.22 8.81 -6.95
N ASP A 109 0.28 8.79 -7.89
CA ASP A 109 -1.03 8.19 -7.68
C ASP A 109 -0.91 6.69 -7.93
N ILE A 110 -1.34 5.88 -6.98
CA ILE A 110 -1.34 4.42 -7.06
C ILE A 110 -2.74 3.99 -7.42
N LEU A 111 -2.85 3.29 -8.56
CA LEU A 111 -4.12 2.84 -9.09
C LEU A 111 -4.22 1.32 -8.95
N VAL A 112 -5.40 0.85 -8.54
CA VAL A 112 -5.75 -0.57 -8.56
C VAL A 112 -6.93 -0.73 -9.51
N TRP A 113 -6.75 -1.56 -10.54
CA TRP A 113 -7.70 -1.71 -11.65
C TRP A 113 -8.04 -0.39 -12.37
N GLY A 114 -7.07 0.52 -12.46
CA GLY A 114 -7.25 1.82 -13.12
C GLY A 114 -8.01 2.85 -12.29
N TRP A 115 -8.30 2.57 -11.02
CA TRP A 115 -8.89 3.54 -10.09
C TRP A 115 -7.87 3.99 -9.05
N VAL A 116 -7.75 5.31 -8.86
CA VAL A 116 -6.83 5.89 -7.86
C VAL A 116 -7.24 5.42 -6.46
N LEU A 117 -6.39 4.59 -5.88
CA LEU A 117 -6.57 4.05 -4.54
C LEU A 117 -5.83 4.88 -3.51
N ALA A 118 -4.60 5.30 -3.81
CA ALA A 118 -3.75 6.00 -2.87
C ALA A 118 -2.86 7.03 -3.56
N ARG A 119 -2.33 7.97 -2.78
CA ARG A 119 -1.40 9.02 -3.22
C ARG A 119 -0.21 9.09 -2.27
N LEU A 120 0.98 9.15 -2.84
CA LEU A 120 2.23 9.41 -2.14
C LEU A 120 3.01 10.56 -2.76
N MET A 121 3.75 11.26 -1.90
CA MET A 121 4.74 12.27 -2.22
C MET A 121 5.99 12.04 -1.34
N ASP A 122 7.13 12.58 -1.74
CA ASP A 122 8.35 12.54 -0.91
C ASP A 122 8.07 13.14 0.48
N GLY A 123 8.51 12.43 1.52
CA GLY A 123 8.36 12.82 2.92
C GLY A 123 7.03 12.48 3.58
N GLN A 124 6.02 11.97 2.85
CA GLN A 124 4.71 11.65 3.43
C GLN A 124 4.73 10.34 4.23
N LYS A 125 4.53 10.43 5.55
CA LYS A 125 4.42 9.30 6.49
C LYS A 125 3.31 9.58 7.53
N PRO A 126 2.03 9.26 7.24
CA PRO A 126 1.56 8.51 6.08
C PRO A 126 1.19 9.39 4.87
N GLY A 127 1.07 8.75 3.70
CA GLY A 127 0.36 9.26 2.53
C GLY A 127 -1.16 9.12 2.67
N SER A 128 -1.89 9.30 1.56
CA SER A 128 -3.36 9.27 1.55
C SER A 128 -3.92 8.03 0.87
N SER A 129 -4.99 7.43 1.40
CA SER A 129 -5.69 6.28 0.83
C SER A 129 -7.19 6.52 0.76
N ARG A 130 -7.82 6.06 -0.31
CA ARG A 130 -9.27 6.14 -0.53
C ARG A 130 -10.05 5.12 0.30
N LEU A 131 -9.37 4.09 0.81
CA LEU A 131 -9.98 3.13 1.75
C LEU A 131 -9.87 3.60 3.21
N ALA A 132 -9.30 4.78 3.47
CA ALA A 132 -9.28 5.36 4.80
C ALA A 132 -10.57 6.15 5.06
N ALA A 133 -11.36 5.74 6.05
CA ALA A 133 -12.62 6.41 6.41
C ALA A 133 -12.40 7.85 6.94
N LYS A 134 -11.23 8.08 7.53
CA LYS A 134 -10.77 9.34 8.13
C LYS A 134 -9.25 9.32 8.23
N ASP A 135 -8.66 10.48 8.53
CA ASP A 135 -7.23 10.56 8.80
C ASP A 135 -6.84 9.65 9.97
N GLY A 136 -5.80 8.87 9.75
CA GLY A 136 -5.27 7.92 10.72
C GLY A 136 -3.76 7.78 10.61
N PRO A 137 -3.16 6.99 11.52
CA PRO A 137 -1.72 6.86 11.61
C PRO A 137 -1.09 6.08 10.45
N LEU A 138 -1.87 5.30 9.69
CA LEU A 138 -1.37 4.47 8.58
C LEU A 138 -1.75 5.02 7.20
N ALA A 139 -2.74 5.91 7.14
CA ALA A 139 -3.18 6.60 5.93
C ALA A 139 -4.01 7.83 6.31
N LEU A 140 -3.82 8.93 5.58
CA LEU A 140 -4.76 10.04 5.54
C LEU A 140 -5.94 9.67 4.62
N ARG A 141 -7.10 10.28 4.83
CA ARG A 141 -8.22 10.11 3.91
C ARG A 141 -7.92 10.80 2.58
N LEU A 142 -7.99 10.05 1.48
CA LEU A 142 -7.93 10.63 0.15
C LEU A 142 -9.28 11.24 -0.21
N SER A 143 -9.32 12.57 -0.28
CA SER A 143 -10.45 13.32 -0.83
C SER A 143 -10.18 13.65 -2.29
N ASP A 144 -11.23 13.60 -3.10
CA ASP A 144 -11.22 13.99 -4.52
C ASP A 144 -11.09 15.50 -4.71
#